data_AF-A0A9D2VJQ8-F1
#
_entry.id   AF-A0A9D2VJQ8-F1
#
_cell.length_a   1.000
_cell.length_b   1.000
_cell.length_c   1.000
_cell.angle_alpha   90.00
_cell.angle_beta   90.00
_cell.angle_gamma   90.00
#
_symmetry.space_group_name_H-M   'P 1'
#
loop_
_entity.id
_entity.type
_entity.pdbx_description
1 polymer ?
#
loop_
_entity_poly.entity_id
_entity_poly.type
_entity_poly.pdbx_seq_one_letter_code
_entity_poly.pdbx_strand_id
1 'polypeptide(L)'
;MRIAVADEGPGISEEDREHIFDLFYNGSTGKPSGKSGDFKRGMGLGLSLCRSIVEVHGGTLEVRNAPPHGCVFSFTLPAVDANALMSEARRQDEGRTEEARG
;
A
#
# COMPACT_ATOMS: atom_id res chain seq x y z
N MET A 1 7.00 9.20 6.14
CA MET A 1 5.61 9.07 6.62
C MET A 1 5.24 7.60 6.74
N ARG A 2 4.49 7.19 7.77
CA ARG A 2 3.98 5.81 7.93
C ARG A 2 2.46 5.82 7.96
N ILE A 3 1.84 4.90 7.24
CA ILE A 3 0.39 4.70 7.20
C ILE A 3 0.10 3.25 7.60
N ALA A 4 -0.95 3.04 8.38
CA ALA A 4 -1.37 1.71 8.84
C ALA A 4 -2.88 1.53 8.67
N VAL A 5 -3.27 0.32 8.26
CA VAL A 5 -4.66 -0.12 8.12
C VAL A 5 -4.82 -1.36 9.00
N ALA A 6 -5.74 -1.31 9.95
CA ALA A 6 -6.06 -2.41 10.85
C ALA A 6 -7.43 -2.98 10.50
N ASP A 7 -7.56 -4.30 10.62
CA ASP A 7 -8.83 -5.01 10.56
C ASP A 7 -9.08 -5.80 11.85
N GLU A 8 -10.28 -6.39 11.93
CA GLU A 8 -10.71 -7.25 13.03
C GLU A 8 -10.94 -8.70 12.56
N GLY A 9 -10.29 -9.12 11.47
CA GLY A 9 -10.44 -10.44 10.89
C GLY A 9 -9.77 -11.57 11.69
N PRO A 10 -9.63 -12.77 11.12
CA PRO A 10 -8.97 -13.89 11.79
C PRO A 10 -7.45 -13.73 11.93
N GLY A 11 -6.87 -12.67 11.34
CA GLY A 11 -5.43 -12.52 11.18
C GLY A 11 -4.89 -13.33 9.99
N ILE A 12 -3.57 -13.45 9.93
CA ILE A 12 -2.83 -14.14 8.87
C ILE A 12 -2.02 -15.27 9.52
N SER A 13 -2.07 -16.46 8.92
CA SER A 13 -1.22 -17.59 9.36
C SER A 13 0.25 -17.29 9.06
N GLU A 14 1.18 -17.93 9.78
CA GLU A 14 2.60 -17.77 9.50
C GLU A 14 2.96 -18.24 8.08
N GLU A 15 2.34 -19.33 7.60
CA GLU A 15 2.50 -19.83 6.23
C GLU A 15 2.03 -18.81 5.18
N ASP A 16 0.84 -18.22 5.38
CA ASP A 16 0.31 -17.25 4.42
C ASP A 16 1.17 -15.98 4.42
N ARG A 17 1.76 -15.58 5.57
CA ARG A 17 2.55 -14.33 5.70
C ARG A 17 3.74 -14.24 4.73
N GLU A 18 4.34 -15.38 4.39
CA GLU A 18 5.47 -15.45 3.44
C GLU A 18 5.00 -15.25 1.99
N HIS A 19 3.74 -15.61 1.69
CA HIS A 19 3.20 -15.69 0.33
C HIS A 19 2.11 -14.67 0.00
N ILE A 20 1.54 -13.96 0.98
CA ILE A 20 0.39 -13.05 0.77
C ILE A 20 0.66 -11.92 -0.25
N PHE A 21 1.92 -11.63 -0.55
CA PHE A 21 2.32 -10.63 -1.53
C PHE A 21 2.71 -11.21 -2.89
N ASP A 22 2.67 -12.54 -3.04
CA ASP A 22 2.96 -13.22 -4.29
C ASP A 22 1.79 -13.03 -5.27
N LEU A 23 2.12 -12.91 -6.56
CA LEU A 23 1.13 -12.84 -7.62
C LEU A 23 0.28 -14.10 -7.64
N PHE A 24 -1.03 -13.93 -7.75
CA PHE A 24 -2.02 -15.01 -7.82
C PHE A 24 -2.21 -15.81 -6.53
N TYR A 25 -1.54 -15.44 -5.44
CA TYR A 25 -1.75 -16.09 -4.16
C TYR A 25 -3.12 -15.74 -3.59
N ASN A 26 -3.89 -16.78 -3.27
CA ASN A 26 -5.15 -16.67 -2.55
C ASN A 26 -5.00 -17.53 -1.30
N GLY A 27 -4.89 -16.89 -0.14
CA GLY A 27 -4.63 -17.54 1.13
C GLY A 27 -5.60 -18.68 1.46
N SER A 28 -5.21 -19.47 2.46
CA SER A 28 -5.91 -20.70 2.87
C SER A 28 -7.36 -20.46 3.34
N THR A 29 -7.71 -19.23 3.73
CA THR A 29 -9.09 -18.78 4.04
C THR A 29 -10.03 -18.78 2.83
N GLY A 30 -9.49 -18.96 1.62
CA GLY A 30 -10.25 -19.16 0.39
C GLY A 30 -10.77 -20.59 0.17
N LYS A 31 -10.63 -21.53 1.12
CA LYS A 31 -11.32 -22.84 1.00
C LYS A 31 -12.83 -22.63 1.01
N PRO A 32 -13.61 -23.36 0.18
CA PRO A 32 -15.07 -23.29 0.17
C PRO A 32 -15.66 -24.00 1.40
N SER A 33 -15.27 -23.60 2.61
CA SER A 33 -16.05 -23.86 3.82
C SER A 33 -17.02 -22.71 3.96
N GLY A 34 -18.29 -22.97 3.62
CA GLY A 34 -19.34 -21.98 3.63
C GLY A 34 -19.37 -21.14 4.91
N LYS A 35 -19.78 -19.89 4.74
CA LYS A 35 -19.91 -18.80 5.75
C LYS A 35 -18.72 -17.83 5.81
N SER A 36 -18.43 -17.16 4.71
CA SER A 36 -18.05 -15.73 4.70
C SER A 36 -18.37 -15.19 3.30
N GLY A 37 -19.25 -14.19 3.24
CA GLY A 37 -20.06 -13.86 2.07
C GLY A 37 -19.28 -13.36 0.85
N ASP A 38 -19.85 -13.66 -0.33
CA ASP A 38 -19.92 -12.91 -1.60
C ASP A 38 -18.78 -12.01 -2.11
N PHE A 39 -17.62 -11.93 -1.47
CA PHE A 39 -16.39 -11.48 -2.10
C PHE A 39 -15.95 -12.60 -3.05
N LYS A 40 -16.39 -12.51 -4.32
CA LYS A 40 -15.81 -13.25 -5.44
C LYS A 40 -14.30 -13.36 -5.20
N ARG A 41 -13.79 -14.58 -4.99
CA ARG A 41 -12.35 -14.87 -4.89
C ARG A 41 -11.64 -14.08 -5.99
N GLY A 42 -10.92 -13.03 -5.60
CA GLY A 42 -10.16 -12.21 -6.53
C GLY A 42 -9.03 -13.04 -7.13
N MET A 43 -8.36 -12.51 -8.16
CA MET A 43 -7.19 -13.19 -8.75
C MET A 43 -5.94 -13.14 -7.87
N GLY A 44 -6.01 -12.77 -6.58
CA GLY A 44 -4.81 -12.64 -5.73
C GLY A 44 -3.81 -11.58 -6.20
N LEU A 45 -4.30 -10.45 -6.74
CA LEU A 45 -3.44 -9.38 -7.31
C LEU A 45 -3.34 -8.12 -6.43
N GLY A 46 -4.21 -7.97 -5.43
CA GLY A 46 -4.33 -6.73 -4.66
C GLY A 46 -3.06 -6.40 -3.88
N LEU A 47 -2.60 -7.32 -3.04
CA LEU A 47 -1.45 -7.09 -2.16
C LEU A 47 -0.12 -7.01 -2.91
N SER A 48 0.05 -7.82 -3.97
CA SER A 48 1.24 -7.72 -4.84
C SER A 48 1.31 -6.35 -5.51
N LEU A 49 0.18 -5.82 -5.99
CA LEU A 49 0.11 -4.48 -6.58
C LEU A 49 0.39 -3.39 -5.54
N CYS A 50 -0.18 -3.49 -4.34
CA CYS A 50 0.11 -2.56 -3.25
C CYS A 50 1.61 -2.52 -2.94
N ARG A 51 2.28 -3.68 -2.85
CA ARG A 51 3.73 -3.77 -2.63
C ARG A 51 4.49 -3.06 -3.75
N SER A 52 4.20 -3.36 -5.02
CA SER A 52 4.88 -2.71 -6.15
C SER A 52 4.70 -1.19 -6.17
N ILE A 53 3.49 -0.68 -5.89
CA ILE A 53 3.23 0.76 -5.81
C ILE A 53 4.08 1.38 -4.70
N VAL A 54 4.06 0.81 -3.50
CA VAL A 54 4.82 1.33 -2.36
C VAL A 54 6.32 1.33 -2.65
N GLU A 55 6.86 0.24 -3.19
CA GLU A 55 8.28 0.11 -3.52
C GLU A 55 8.74 1.10 -4.60
N VAL A 56 7.95 1.29 -5.66
CA VAL A 56 8.24 2.28 -6.71
C VAL A 56 8.31 3.71 -6.15
N HIS A 57 7.58 3.99 -5.08
CA HIS A 57 7.63 5.29 -4.39
C HIS A 57 8.69 5.35 -3.28
N GLY A 58 9.60 4.37 -3.19
CA GLY A 58 10.68 4.33 -2.21
C GLY A 58 10.24 3.94 -0.80
N GLY A 59 9.09 3.28 -0.70
CA GLY A 59 8.50 2.80 0.55
C GLY A 59 8.75 1.32 0.82
N THR A 60 8.26 0.87 1.98
CA THR A 60 8.19 -0.55 2.37
C THR A 60 6.77 -0.89 2.83
N LEU A 61 6.30 -2.12 2.56
CA LEU A 61 4.99 -2.63 2.99
C LEU A 61 5.18 -3.89 3.84
N GLU A 62 4.56 -3.89 5.02
CA GLU A 62 4.67 -4.94 6.04
C GLU A 62 3.29 -5.33 6.56
N VAL A 63 3.21 -6.53 7.15
CA VAL A 63 2.02 -6.99 7.87
C VAL A 63 2.38 -7.64 9.20
N ARG A 64 1.48 -7.52 10.17
CA ARG A 64 1.54 -8.26 11.44
C ARG A 64 0.14 -8.58 11.94
N ASN A 65 0.01 -9.63 12.74
CA ASN A 65 -1.23 -9.85 13.49
C ASN A 65 -1.42 -8.78 14.58
N ALA A 66 -2.68 -8.52 14.91
CA ALA A 66 -3.11 -7.58 15.95
C ALA A 66 -3.77 -8.36 17.11
N PRO A 67 -3.41 -8.10 18.37
CA PRO A 67 -4.17 -8.61 19.51
C PRO A 67 -5.51 -7.83 19.67
N PRO A 68 -6.61 -8.47 20.09
CA PRO A 68 -6.78 -9.92 20.29
C PRO A 68 -7.07 -10.70 19.00
N HIS A 69 -7.45 -10.02 17.94
CA HIS A 69 -7.70 -10.57 16.61
C HIS A 69 -7.44 -9.50 15.53
N GLY A 70 -7.37 -9.95 14.28
CA GLY A 70 -7.14 -9.10 13.10
C GLY A 70 -5.67 -8.99 12.71
N CYS A 71 -5.42 -8.16 11.72
CA CYS A 71 -4.07 -7.81 11.30
C CYS A 71 -3.92 -6.32 11.01
N VAL A 72 -2.66 -5.87 10.96
CA VAL A 72 -2.28 -4.51 10.58
C VAL A 72 -1.34 -4.59 9.40
N PHE A 73 -1.77 -4.05 8.26
CA PHE A 73 -0.91 -3.72 7.14
C PHE A 73 -0.36 -2.32 7.36
N SER A 74 0.94 -2.13 7.17
CA SER A 74 1.54 -0.81 7.28
C SER A 74 2.56 -0.57 6.19
N PHE A 75 2.58 0.64 5.66
CA PHE A 75 3.60 1.04 4.71
C PHE A 75 4.24 2.38 5.04
N THR A 76 5.43 2.57 4.52
CA THR A 76 6.17 3.84 4.60
C THR A 76 6.24 4.49 3.24
N LEU A 77 6.32 5.82 3.23
CA LEU A 77 6.71 6.61 2.06
C LEU A 77 7.70 7.69 2.50
N PRO A 78 8.69 8.05 1.68
CA PRO A 78 9.52 9.23 1.92
C PRO A 78 8.63 10.46 2.15
N ALA A 79 8.93 11.22 3.20
CA ALA A 79 8.23 12.49 3.40
C ALA A 79 8.84 13.52 2.45
N VAL A 80 8.00 14.21 1.69
CA VAL A 80 8.41 15.39 0.92
C VAL A 80 8.03 16.63 1.69
N ASP A 81 8.91 17.63 1.69
CA ASP A 81 8.56 18.96 2.18
C ASP A 81 7.69 19.65 1.13
N ALA A 82 6.39 19.69 1.41
CA ALA A 82 5.41 20.33 0.53
C ALA A 82 5.70 21.83 0.34
N ASN A 83 6.25 22.51 1.35
CA ASN A 83 6.60 23.93 1.24
C ASN A 83 7.80 24.12 0.30
N ALA A 84 8.80 23.24 0.38
CA ALA A 84 9.94 23.27 -0.52
C ALA A 84 9.49 23.06 -1.98
N LEU A 85 8.66 22.05 -2.23
CA LEU A 85 8.13 21.75 -3.58
C LEU A 85 7.27 22.88 -4.14
N MET A 86 6.40 23.48 -3.32
CA MET A 86 5.59 24.63 -3.75
C MET A 86 6.45 25.87 -4.05
N SER A 87 7.53 26.07 -3.29
CA SER A 87 8.48 27.16 -3.55
C SER A 87 9.24 26.97 -4.87
N GLU A 88 9.58 25.73 -5.24
CA GLU A 88 10.24 25.39 -6.50
C GLU A 88 9.33 25.54 -7.71
N ALA A 89 8.08 25.07 -7.60
CA ALA A 89 7.08 25.21 -8.65
C ALA A 89 6.79 26.69 -8.96
N ARG A 90 6.71 27.54 -7.92
CA ARG A 90 6.48 28.99 -8.09
C ARG A 90 7.66 29.70 -8.76
N ARG A 91 8.91 29.29 -8.47
CA ARG A 91 10.11 29.82 -9.14
C ARG A 91 10.18 29.47 -10.62
N GLN A 92 9.70 28.28 -11.02
CA GLN A 92 9.71 27.87 -12.43
C GLN A 92 8.66 28.61 -13.29
N ASP A 93 7.56 29.05 -12.70
CA ASP A 93 6.51 29.82 -13.39
C ASP A 93 6.94 31.28 -13.62
N GLU A 94 7.64 31.88 -12.65
CA GLU A 94 8.20 33.23 -12.75
C GLU A 94 9.32 33.33 -13.81
N GLY A 95 10.16 32.29 -13.96
CA GLY A 95 11.21 32.27 -14.99
C GLY A 95 10.70 32.12 -16.44
N ARG A 96 9.54 31.46 -16.63
CA ARG A 96 8.96 31.22 -17.97
C ARG A 96 8.27 32.46 -18.56
N THR A 97 7.85 33.41 -17.72
CA THR A 97 7.23 34.66 -18.17
C THR A 97 8.24 35.70 -18.68
N GLU A 98 9.53 35.54 -18.34
CA GLU A 98 10.59 36.47 -18.73
C GLU A 98 11.24 36.10 -20.08
N GLU A 99 11.32 34.80 -20.42
CA GLU A 99 11.83 34.32 -21.73
C GLU A 99 10.88 34.60 -22.92
N ALA A 100 9.59 34.84 -22.68
CA ALA A 100 8.60 35.09 -23.74
C ALA A 100 8.57 36.56 -24.24
N ARG A 101 9.45 37.42 -23.73
CA ARG A 101 9.53 38.86 -24.08
C ARG A 101 10.83 39.27 -24.79
N GLY A 102 11.69 38.30 -25.16
CA GLY A 102 12.94 38.51 -25.90
C GLY A 102 12.78 38.42 -27.41
#